data_AF-V2W8A0-F1
#
_entry.id   AF-V2W8A0-F1
#
_cell.length_a   1.000
_cell.length_b   1.000
_cell.length_c   1.000
_cell.angle_alpha   90.00
_cell.angle_beta   90.00
_cell.angle_gamma   90.00
#
_symmetry.space_group_name_H-M   'P 1'
#
loop_
_entity.id
_entity.type
_entity.pdbx_description
1 polymer ?
#
loop_
_entity_poly.entity_id
_entity_poly.type
_entity_poly.pdbx_seq_one_letter_code
_entity_poly.pdbx_strand_id
1 'polypeptide(L)'
;MGLTASDYLTANLPAIYLTDGNTASFEQQARQLAIELKKRSVPTTTRFFDQATYPTGHEYQFLLKIVPAQLTFKDTLHFLEENRTR
;
A
#
# COMPACT_ATOMS: atom_id res chain seq x y z
N MET A 1 7.56 -0.30 25.53
CA MET A 1 6.81 -0.59 24.30
C MET A 1 6.47 0.72 23.65
N GLY A 2 6.94 0.94 22.42
CA GLY A 2 6.63 2.15 21.66
C GLY A 2 5.26 2.06 21.00
N LEU A 3 4.69 3.20 20.66
CA LEU A 3 3.46 3.30 19.87
C LEU A 3 3.72 2.82 18.44
N THR A 4 2.73 2.17 17.84
CA THR A 4 2.74 1.68 16.46
C THR A 4 1.69 2.39 15.62
N ALA A 5 1.84 2.39 14.29
CA ALA A 5 0.82 2.95 13.40
C ALA A 5 -0.56 2.30 13.60
N SER A 6 -0.59 1.02 13.99
CA SER A 6 -1.82 0.27 14.24
C SER A 6 -2.62 0.78 15.44
N ASP A 7 -1.97 1.42 16.40
CA ASP A 7 -2.61 1.96 17.62
C ASP A 7 -3.50 3.18 17.33
N TYR A 8 -3.30 3.83 16.18
CA TYR A 8 -4.02 5.04 15.76
C TYR A 8 -5.09 4.79 14.69
N LEU A 9 -5.32 3.54 14.32
CA LEU A 9 -6.28 3.22 13.27
C LEU A 9 -7.71 3.42 13.78
N THR A 10 -8.47 4.24 13.07
CA THR A 10 -9.89 4.49 13.34
C THR A 10 -10.69 4.45 12.03
N ALA A 11 -12.00 4.26 12.12
CA ALA A 11 -12.90 4.29 10.96
C ALA A 11 -12.99 5.68 10.28
N ASN A 12 -12.48 6.73 10.93
CA ASN A 12 -12.47 8.10 10.41
C ASN A 12 -11.27 8.38 9.47
N LEU A 13 -10.37 7.41 9.29
CA LEU A 13 -9.30 7.54 8.31
C LEU A 13 -9.90 7.64 6.89
N PRO A 14 -9.30 8.43 6.00
CA PRO A 14 -9.72 8.48 4.61
C PRO A 14 -9.49 7.12 3.95
N ALA A 15 -9.98 6.97 2.72
CA ALA A 15 -9.58 5.84 1.89
C ALA A 15 -8.03 5.78 1.81
N ILE A 16 -7.48 4.57 1.75
CA ILE A 16 -6.03 4.33 1.70
C ILE A 16 -5.68 3.45 0.50
N TYR A 17 -4.66 3.85 -0.24
CA TYR A 17 -3.93 2.98 -1.15
C TYR A 17 -2.61 2.56 -0.52
N LEU A 18 -2.38 1.25 -0.39
CA LEU A 18 -1.19 0.70 0.28
C LEU A 18 -0.43 -0.27 -0.62
N THR A 19 0.88 -0.09 -0.70
CA THR A 19 1.80 -0.98 -1.41
C THR A 19 3.15 -0.97 -0.73
N ASP A 20 3.94 -2.03 -0.92
CA ASP A 20 5.31 -2.14 -0.43
C ASP A 20 6.11 -3.08 -1.34
N GLY A 21 7.45 -2.99 -1.30
CA GLY A 21 8.34 -3.94 -1.97
C GLY A 21 8.32 -5.32 -1.29
N ASN A 22 8.49 -6.40 -2.04
CA ASN A 22 8.54 -7.77 -1.49
C ASN A 22 9.97 -8.26 -1.17
N THR A 23 10.99 -7.44 -1.40
CA THR A 23 12.39 -7.81 -1.22
C THR A 23 13.13 -6.71 -0.44
N ALA A 24 13.76 -7.07 0.68
CA ALA A 24 14.47 -6.13 1.56
C ALA A 24 13.64 -4.87 1.92
N SER A 25 12.37 -5.09 2.26
CA SER A 25 11.38 -4.04 2.54
C SER A 25 10.42 -4.53 3.65
N PHE A 26 9.25 -3.91 3.80
CA PHE A 26 8.33 -4.08 4.93
C PHE A 26 6.99 -4.73 4.54
N GLU A 27 6.97 -5.60 3.51
CA GLU A 27 5.74 -6.20 2.98
C GLU A 27 4.89 -6.89 4.05
N GLN A 28 5.52 -7.64 4.97
CA GLN A 28 4.78 -8.34 6.02
C GLN A 28 4.02 -7.36 6.91
N GLN A 29 4.67 -6.26 7.31
CA GLN A 29 4.07 -5.19 8.10
C GLN A 29 2.98 -4.47 7.31
N ALA A 30 3.20 -4.20 6.02
CA ALA A 30 2.20 -3.57 5.14
C ALA A 30 0.95 -4.44 4.97
N ARG A 31 1.11 -5.77 4.80
CA ARG A 31 0.00 -6.71 4.75
C ARG A 31 -0.76 -6.78 6.06
N GLN A 32 -0.06 -6.77 7.19
CA GLN A 32 -0.70 -6.72 8.51
C GLN A 32 -1.49 -5.41 8.71
N LEU A 33 -0.93 -4.27 8.29
CA LEU A 33 -1.62 -2.99 8.32
C LEU A 33 -2.89 -3.01 7.47
N ALA A 34 -2.85 -3.58 6.25
CA ALA A 34 -4.02 -3.73 5.40
C ALA A 34 -5.14 -4.55 6.07
N ILE A 35 -4.79 -5.62 6.80
CA ILE A 35 -5.75 -6.42 7.57
C ILE A 35 -6.39 -5.57 8.68
N GLU A 36 -5.58 -4.83 9.44
CA GLU A 36 -6.07 -4.00 10.55
C GLU A 36 -6.93 -2.81 10.11
N LEU A 37 -6.61 -2.21 8.95
CA LEU A 37 -7.42 -1.18 8.30
C LEU A 37 -8.80 -1.72 7.89
N LYS A 38 -8.82 -2.89 7.23
CA LYS A 38 -10.07 -3.55 6.83
C LYS A 38 -10.95 -3.92 8.03
N LYS A 39 -10.36 -4.41 9.13
CA LYS A 39 -11.10 -4.71 10.38
C LYS A 39 -11.81 -3.47 10.97
N ARG A 40 -11.30 -2.27 10.69
CA ARG A 40 -11.85 -0.99 11.15
C ARG A 40 -12.71 -0.30 10.09
N SER A 41 -13.08 -1.02 9.04
CA SER A 41 -13.91 -0.52 7.94
C SER A 41 -13.31 0.68 7.19
N VAL A 42 -11.98 0.85 7.24
CA VAL A 42 -11.30 1.87 6.43
C VAL A 42 -11.23 1.38 4.98
N PRO A 43 -11.76 2.13 3.99
CA PRO A 43 -11.68 1.73 2.58
C PRO A 43 -10.22 1.60 2.16
N THR A 44 -9.78 0.38 1.85
CA THR A 44 -8.36 0.09 1.62
C THR A 44 -8.16 -0.68 0.33
N THR A 45 -7.42 -0.09 -0.60
CA THR A 45 -6.95 -0.72 -1.85
C THR A 45 -5.47 -1.08 -1.67
N THR A 46 -5.06 -2.26 -2.12
CA THR A 46 -3.67 -2.73 -1.97
C THR A 46 -3.07 -3.18 -3.28
N ARG A 47 -1.78 -2.93 -3.49
CA ARG A 47 -0.97 -3.60 -4.52
C ARG A 47 0.22 -4.29 -3.87
N PHE A 48 0.26 -5.61 -4.00
CA PHE A 48 1.43 -6.42 -3.67
C PHE A 48 1.77 -7.29 -4.86
N PHE A 49 3.06 -7.47 -5.12
CA PHE A 49 3.54 -8.27 -6.23
C PHE A 49 4.03 -9.62 -5.74
N ASP A 50 3.75 -10.66 -6.52
CA ASP A 50 4.36 -11.97 -6.31
C ASP A 50 5.88 -11.86 -6.52
N GLN A 51 6.65 -12.31 -5.52
CA GLN A 51 8.11 -12.16 -5.52
C GLN A 51 8.78 -12.99 -6.62
N ALA A 52 8.22 -14.15 -6.98
CA ALA A 52 8.77 -14.98 -8.05
C ALA A 52 8.62 -14.33 -9.43
N THR A 53 7.54 -13.57 -9.62
CA THR A 53 7.26 -12.87 -10.88
C THR A 53 7.94 -11.50 -10.95
N TYR A 54 7.87 -10.73 -9.87
CA TYR A 54 8.34 -9.36 -9.79
C TYR A 54 9.02 -9.11 -8.44
N PRO A 55 10.34 -9.35 -8.33
CA PRO A 55 11.09 -8.95 -7.15
C PRO A 55 11.15 -7.42 -7.09
N THR A 56 10.54 -6.84 -6.05
CA THR A 56 10.48 -5.40 -5.84
C THR A 56 11.22 -5.02 -4.56
N GLY A 57 12.24 -4.17 -4.71
CA GLY A 57 12.97 -3.60 -3.58
C GLY A 57 12.15 -2.59 -2.80
N HIS A 58 12.70 -2.13 -1.67
CA HIS A 58 12.17 -0.96 -0.98
C HIS A 58 12.07 0.22 -1.95
N GLU A 59 10.95 0.94 -1.88
CA GLU A 59 10.63 2.08 -2.74
C GLU A 59 10.68 1.84 -4.27
N TYR A 60 10.39 0.60 -4.71
CA TYR A 60 10.37 0.27 -6.14
C TYR A 60 9.49 1.20 -6.99
N GLN A 61 8.48 1.87 -6.40
CA GLN A 61 7.60 2.81 -7.09
C GLN A 61 8.33 3.95 -7.81
N PHE A 62 9.53 4.33 -7.36
CA PHE A 62 10.32 5.38 -8.01
C PHE A 62 11.05 4.90 -9.27
N LEU A 63 11.17 3.57 -9.46
CA LEU A 63 11.85 2.97 -10.58
C LEU A 63 10.93 2.85 -11.80
N LEU A 64 10.40 3.97 -12.31
CA LEU A 64 9.36 4.01 -13.36
C LEU A 64 9.69 3.31 -14.70
N LYS A 65 10.92 2.78 -14.86
CA LYS A 65 11.31 1.93 -15.99
C LYS A 65 10.86 0.47 -15.84
N ILE A 66 10.47 0.03 -14.63
CA ILE A 66 10.04 -1.35 -14.38
C ILE A 66 8.51 -1.46 -14.37
N VAL A 67 7.99 -2.61 -14.82
CA VAL A 67 6.55 -2.88 -14.91
C VAL A 67 5.83 -2.68 -13.55
N PRO A 68 6.34 -3.20 -12.41
CA PRO A 68 5.69 -2.97 -11.12
C PRO A 68 5.48 -1.49 -10.78
N ALA A 69 6.49 -0.65 -11.02
CA ALA A 69 6.43 0.77 -10.73
C ALA A 69 5.39 1.49 -11.61
N GLN A 70 5.29 1.13 -12.89
CA GLN A 70 4.31 1.69 -13.81
C GLN A 70 2.87 1.30 -13.44
N LEU A 71 2.65 0.04 -13.04
CA LEU A 71 1.36 -0.42 -12.54
C LEU A 71 0.97 0.31 -11.25
N THR A 72 1.89 0.42 -10.30
CA THR A 72 1.66 1.16 -9.04
C THR A 72 1.40 2.63 -9.28
N PHE A 73 2.10 3.26 -10.23
CA PHE A 73 1.84 4.65 -10.62
C PHE A 73 0.42 4.81 -11.21
N LYS A 74 0.00 3.91 -12.09
CA LYS A 74 -1.37 3.92 -12.65
C LYS A 74 -2.43 3.74 -11.56
N ASP A 75 -2.23 2.78 -10.66
CA ASP A 75 -3.11 2.56 -9.51
C ASP A 75 -3.19 3.80 -8.61
N THR A 76 -2.05 4.47 -8.38
CA THR A 76 -1.98 5.71 -7.60
C THR A 76 -2.82 6.81 -8.24
N LEU A 77 -2.66 7.06 -9.54
CA LEU A 77 -3.45 8.06 -10.26
C LEU A 77 -4.94 7.74 -10.22
N HIS A 78 -5.30 6.47 -10.41
CA HIS A 78 -6.69 6.03 -10.35
C HIS A 78 -7.28 6.26 -8.96
N PHE A 79 -6.58 5.85 -7.91
CA PHE A 79 -6.99 6.06 -6.52
C PHE A 79 -7.19 7.54 -6.20
N LEU A 80 -6.29 8.41 -6.64
CA LEU A 80 -6.41 9.85 -6.43
C LEU A 80 -7.63 10.44 -7.16
N GLU A 81 -7.91 10.01 -8.39
CA GLU A 81 -9.07 10.47 -9.15
C GLU A 81 -10.38 10.02 -8.48
N GLU A 82 -10.48 8.77 -8.04
CA GLU A 82 -11.66 8.23 -7.33
C GLU A 82 -11.96 8.93 -6.00
N ASN A 83 -10.95 9.54 -5.37
CA ASN A 83 -11.05 10.16 -4.06
C ASN A 83 -10.83 11.68 -4.08
N ARG A 84 -10.79 12.31 -5.27
CA ARG A 84 -10.43 13.72 -5.47
C ARG A 84 -11.37 14.73 -4.79
N THR A 85 -12.64 14.37 -4.64
CA THR A 85 -13.73 15.25 -4.19
C THR A 85 -14.49 14.71 -2.99
N ARG A 86 -13.93 13.71 -2.29
CA ARG A 86 -14.51 13.15 -1.07
C ARG A 86 -14.19 13.99 0.16
#